data_AF-A0A2V5NML7-F1
#
_entry.id   AF-A0A2V5NML7-F1
#
_cell.length_a   1.000
_cell.length_b   1.000
_cell.length_c   1.000
_cell.angle_alpha   90.00
_cell.angle_beta   90.00
_cell.angle_gamma   90.00
#
_symmetry.space_group_name_H-M   'P 1'
#
loop_
_entity.id
_entity.type
_entity.pdbx_description
1 polymer ?
#
loop_
_entity_poly.entity_id
_entity_poly.type
_entity_poly.pdbx_seq_one_letter_code
_entity_poly.pdbx_strand_id
1 'polypeptide(L)'
;MRTEFLRPIDGLKLPEVYRALLRPGETGADLYGNAHQLPRFFYEITSWQQAREVRLAPHFTLAELMLVDCREARLLLGQFPHYVPCAIVLLARLLEDFRREVDAPVFISANGGYRSPAHQIGGATSIHAWGTAANIYRVGDTFLNDVRSIGKYGAIAASLSPAVFVRPFGLERGQTNDHLHIDLGFASLTPRECSDAS
;
A
#
# COMPACT_ATOMS: atom_id res chain seq x y z
N MET A 1 3.42 -18.82 7.28
CA MET A 1 2.99 -17.42 7.53
C MET A 1 1.84 -17.49 8.53
N ARG A 2 1.86 -16.71 9.63
CA ARG A 2 0.75 -16.63 10.58
C ARG A 2 -0.28 -15.59 10.09
N THR A 3 -0.96 -15.88 8.99
CA THR A 3 -2.09 -15.06 8.49
C THR A 3 -3.41 -15.44 9.15
N GLU A 4 -3.41 -16.43 10.04
CA GLU A 4 -4.56 -16.88 10.85
C GLU A 4 -5.20 -15.76 11.69
N PHE A 5 -4.56 -14.60 11.78
CA PHE A 5 -5.02 -13.43 12.53
C PHE A 5 -5.63 -12.31 11.67
N LEU A 6 -5.65 -12.44 10.35
CA LEU A 6 -6.23 -11.44 9.47
C LEU A 6 -7.68 -11.81 9.13
N ARG A 7 -8.62 -11.06 9.70
CA ARG A 7 -10.05 -11.23 9.42
C ARG A 7 -10.41 -10.43 8.17
N PRO A 8 -10.71 -11.07 7.03
CA PRO A 8 -11.25 -10.38 5.88
C PRO A 8 -12.66 -9.90 6.20
N ILE A 9 -12.97 -8.67 5.78
CA ILE A 9 -14.29 -8.07 5.90
C ILE A 9 -14.72 -7.46 4.56
N ASP A 10 -16.02 -7.44 4.34
CA ASP A 10 -16.64 -6.71 3.25
C ASP A 10 -16.86 -5.25 3.67
N GLY A 11 -16.20 -4.32 3.01
CA GLY A 11 -16.29 -2.89 3.28
C GLY A 11 -17.71 -2.35 3.15
N LEU A 12 -18.57 -2.96 2.32
CA LEU A 12 -19.97 -2.55 2.22
C LEU A 12 -20.76 -2.77 3.52
N LYS A 13 -20.29 -3.67 4.40
CA LYS A 13 -20.91 -3.99 5.69
C LYS A 13 -20.39 -3.14 6.84
N LEU A 14 -19.41 -2.26 6.61
CA LEU A 14 -18.88 -1.36 7.62
C LEU A 14 -19.89 -0.28 8.02
N PRO A 15 -19.78 0.34 9.21
CA PRO A 15 -20.58 1.50 9.56
C PRO A 15 -20.43 2.64 8.53
N GLU A 16 -21.49 3.44 8.35
CA GLU A 16 -21.54 4.50 7.34
C GLU A 16 -20.35 5.47 7.41
N VAL A 17 -19.94 5.85 8.62
CA VAL A 17 -18.79 6.74 8.86
C VAL A 17 -17.48 6.18 8.30
N TYR A 18 -17.31 4.86 8.29
CA TYR A 18 -16.14 4.21 7.66
C TYR A 18 -16.32 4.09 6.16
N ARG A 19 -17.52 3.74 5.68
CA ARG A 19 -17.80 3.65 4.23
C ARG A 19 -17.59 4.98 3.52
N ALA A 20 -17.98 6.09 4.15
CA ALA A 20 -17.77 7.43 3.60
C ALA A 20 -16.28 7.78 3.39
N LEU A 21 -15.39 7.21 4.20
CA LEU A 21 -13.95 7.45 4.12
C LEU A 21 -13.21 6.44 3.23
N LEU A 22 -13.62 5.17 3.31
CA LEU A 22 -12.98 4.05 2.60
C LEU A 22 -13.57 3.81 1.21
N ARG A 23 -14.77 4.32 0.94
CA ARG A 23 -15.46 4.28 -0.36
C ARG A 23 -15.42 2.89 -1.03
N PRO A 24 -15.79 1.82 -0.29
CA PRO A 24 -15.57 0.44 -0.72
C PRO A 24 -16.30 0.10 -2.02
N GLY A 25 -15.54 -0.31 -3.05
CA GLY A 25 -16.08 -0.68 -4.36
C GLY A 25 -16.59 0.50 -5.19
N GLU A 26 -16.48 1.74 -4.72
CA GLU A 26 -16.83 2.91 -5.52
C GLU A 26 -15.85 3.10 -6.68
N THR A 27 -16.32 3.76 -7.74
CA THR A 27 -15.44 4.15 -8.84
C THR A 27 -14.66 5.42 -8.46
N GLY A 28 -13.32 5.32 -8.54
CA GLY A 28 -12.39 6.44 -8.50
C GLY A 28 -11.75 6.66 -9.87
N ALA A 29 -11.32 7.89 -10.15
CA ALA A 29 -10.52 8.19 -11.34
C ALA A 29 -9.04 8.27 -10.95
N ASP A 30 -8.15 7.72 -11.77
CA ASP A 30 -6.71 7.93 -11.60
C ASP A 30 -6.27 9.33 -12.06
N LEU A 31 -4.96 9.60 -11.98
CA LEU A 31 -4.37 10.88 -12.37
C LEU A 31 -4.54 11.23 -13.86
N TYR A 32 -4.87 10.24 -14.70
CA TYR A 32 -5.11 10.36 -16.14
C TYR A 32 -6.60 10.34 -16.49
N GLY A 33 -7.49 10.19 -15.50
CA GLY A 33 -8.93 10.15 -15.70
C GLY A 33 -9.49 8.75 -16.01
N ASN A 34 -8.67 7.69 -15.96
CA ASN A 34 -9.19 6.33 -16.14
C ASN A 34 -9.96 5.91 -14.89
N ALA A 35 -11.10 5.23 -15.09
CA ALA A 35 -11.96 4.76 -14.02
C ALA A 35 -11.47 3.41 -13.47
N HIS A 36 -11.38 3.31 -12.14
CA HIS A 36 -11.01 2.11 -11.42
C HIS A 36 -11.93 1.92 -10.21
N GLN A 37 -12.18 0.68 -9.82
CA GLN A 37 -12.92 0.39 -8.58
C GLN A 37 -11.96 0.40 -7.39
N LEU A 38 -12.32 1.15 -6.34
CA LEU A 38 -11.62 1.11 -5.06
C LEU A 38 -11.77 -0.26 -4.38
N PRO A 39 -10.83 -0.65 -3.52
CA PRO A 39 -10.93 -1.91 -2.79
C PRO A 39 -12.24 -2.03 -2.02
N ARG A 40 -12.92 -3.18 -2.16
CA ARG A 40 -14.10 -3.51 -1.37
C ARG A 40 -13.74 -4.32 -0.12
N PHE A 41 -12.77 -5.22 -0.23
CA PHE A 41 -12.40 -6.14 0.86
C PHE A 41 -11.17 -5.66 1.61
N PHE A 42 -11.28 -5.67 2.93
CA PHE A 42 -10.25 -5.18 3.84
C PHE A 42 -9.92 -6.22 4.89
N TYR A 43 -8.70 -6.16 5.42
CA TYR A 43 -8.38 -6.77 6.69
C TYR A 43 -8.70 -5.82 7.84
N GLU A 44 -9.41 -6.32 8.85
CA GLU A 44 -9.70 -5.60 10.10
C GLU A 44 -8.52 -5.72 11.08
N ILE A 45 -7.94 -4.58 11.43
CA ILE A 45 -6.79 -4.47 12.35
C ILE A 45 -7.27 -3.77 13.61
N THR A 46 -7.14 -4.40 14.76
CA THR A 46 -7.71 -3.95 16.03
C THR A 46 -6.74 -3.15 16.90
N SER A 47 -5.43 -3.23 16.61
CA SER A 47 -4.41 -2.47 17.33
C SER A 47 -3.08 -2.38 16.57
N TRP A 48 -2.25 -1.41 16.95
CA TRP A 48 -0.86 -1.33 16.49
C TRP A 48 -0.02 -2.52 16.92
N GLN A 49 -0.32 -3.13 18.07
CA GLN A 49 0.36 -4.35 18.51
C GLN A 49 0.10 -5.49 17.51
N GLN A 50 -1.16 -5.72 17.15
CA GLN A 50 -1.51 -6.70 16.12
C GLN A 50 -0.79 -6.40 14.80
N ALA A 51 -0.80 -5.13 14.34
CA ALA A 51 -0.14 -4.75 13.10
C ALA A 51 1.38 -5.03 13.10
N ARG A 52 2.04 -4.92 14.25
CA ARG A 52 3.48 -5.21 14.40
C ARG A 52 3.79 -6.70 14.48
N GLU A 53 2.84 -7.52 14.94
CA GLU A 53 3.00 -8.98 15.05
C GLU A 53 2.66 -9.69 13.75
N VAL A 54 1.72 -9.15 12.96
CA VAL A 54 1.35 -9.71 11.65
C VAL A 54 2.46 -9.48 10.63
N ARG A 55 3.08 -10.59 10.19
CA ARG A 55 4.02 -10.62 9.07
C ARG A 55 3.29 -11.01 7.78
N LEU A 56 3.15 -10.04 6.87
CA LEU A 56 2.61 -10.28 5.53
C LEU A 56 3.64 -10.95 4.60
N ALA A 57 4.92 -10.71 4.88
CA ALA A 57 6.05 -11.44 4.32
C ALA A 57 7.12 -11.62 5.42
N PRO A 58 8.10 -12.53 5.26
CA PRO A 58 9.13 -12.79 6.28
C PRO A 58 9.73 -11.52 6.90
N HIS A 59 10.03 -10.51 6.07
CA HIS A 59 10.68 -9.27 6.51
C HIS A 59 9.78 -8.04 6.53
N PHE A 60 8.50 -8.17 6.22
CA PHE A 60 7.55 -7.04 6.20
C PHE A 60 6.36 -7.31 7.10
N THR A 61 6.24 -6.48 8.14
CA THR A 61 5.07 -6.45 9.01
C THR A 61 3.96 -5.61 8.37
N LEU A 62 2.73 -5.83 8.81
CA LEU A 62 1.62 -5.01 8.36
C LEU A 62 1.79 -3.55 8.81
N ALA A 63 2.29 -3.32 10.02
CA ALA A 63 2.53 -1.97 10.55
C ALA A 63 3.35 -1.12 9.59
N GLU A 64 4.45 -1.65 9.04
CA GLU A 64 5.32 -0.94 8.09
C GLU A 64 4.60 -0.49 6.81
N LEU A 65 3.56 -1.22 6.39
CA LEU A 65 2.82 -0.93 5.18
C LEU A 65 1.53 -0.13 5.42
N MET A 66 1.18 0.18 6.68
CA MET A 66 -0.02 0.97 7.02
C MET A 66 0.27 2.15 7.94
N LEU A 67 1.55 2.52 8.13
CA LEU A 67 1.93 3.72 8.88
C LEU A 67 1.39 4.96 8.15
N VAL A 68 0.35 5.56 8.71
CA VAL A 68 -0.28 6.80 8.23
C VAL A 68 0.27 8.01 8.98
N ASP A 69 0.19 9.19 8.37
CA ASP A 69 0.57 10.46 9.00
C ASP A 69 -0.65 11.34 9.36
N CYS A 70 -0.41 12.55 9.85
CA CYS A 70 -1.44 13.48 10.32
C CYS A 70 -2.42 13.97 9.23
N ARG A 71 -2.18 13.63 7.97
CA ARG A 71 -3.04 13.98 6.82
C ARG A 71 -4.12 12.93 6.55
N GLU A 72 -4.15 11.85 7.34
CA GLU A 72 -5.22 10.86 7.31
C GLU A 72 -6.49 11.41 7.99
N ALA A 73 -7.66 10.87 7.61
CA ALA A 73 -8.93 11.22 8.23
C ALA A 73 -8.91 10.94 9.73
N ARG A 74 -9.40 11.88 10.56
CA ARG A 74 -9.31 11.82 12.03
C ARG A 74 -9.81 10.50 12.64
N LEU A 75 -10.89 9.95 12.09
CA LEU A 75 -11.42 8.65 12.53
C LEU A 75 -10.40 7.54 12.30
N LEU A 76 -9.86 7.44 11.08
CA LEU A 76 -8.90 6.41 10.66
C LEU A 76 -7.50 6.60 11.26
N LEU A 77 -7.17 7.82 11.68
CA LEU A 77 -5.90 8.12 12.36
C LEU A 77 -5.94 7.76 13.85
N GLY A 78 -7.10 7.97 14.49
CA GLY A 78 -7.20 7.99 15.95
C GLY A 78 -7.97 6.82 16.58
N GLN A 79 -8.69 6.02 15.79
CA GLN A 79 -9.58 4.98 16.33
C GLN A 79 -9.39 3.67 15.57
N PHE A 80 -9.08 2.63 16.33
CA PHE A 80 -9.20 1.25 15.86
C PHE A 80 -10.68 0.80 15.88
N PRO A 81 -11.08 -0.10 14.97
CA PRO A 81 -10.24 -0.81 14.00
C PRO A 81 -9.81 0.03 12.79
N HIS A 82 -8.63 -0.27 12.28
CA HIS A 82 -8.14 0.20 10.98
C HIS A 82 -8.44 -0.86 9.91
N TYR A 83 -8.64 -0.41 8.68
CA TYR A 83 -9.00 -1.26 7.55
C TYR A 83 -8.03 -1.08 6.41
N VAL A 84 -7.41 -2.18 5.99
CA VAL A 84 -6.35 -2.19 4.97
C VAL A 84 -6.77 -3.10 3.81
N PRO A 85 -6.67 -2.66 2.53
CA PRO A 85 -7.06 -3.48 1.38
C PRO A 85 -6.41 -4.85 1.39
N CYS A 86 -7.17 -5.90 1.07
CA CYS A 86 -6.63 -7.26 1.09
C CYS A 86 -5.49 -7.47 0.09
N ALA A 87 -5.44 -6.67 -0.99
CA ALA A 87 -4.38 -6.69 -2.00
C ALA A 87 -2.99 -6.34 -1.45
N ILE A 88 -2.89 -5.81 -0.22
CA ILE A 88 -1.60 -5.49 0.42
C ILE A 88 -0.66 -6.69 0.55
N VAL A 89 -1.19 -7.91 0.58
CA VAL A 89 -0.39 -9.14 0.59
C VAL A 89 0.45 -9.29 -0.69
N LEU A 90 -0.05 -8.78 -1.83
CA LEU A 90 0.67 -8.80 -3.11
C LEU A 90 1.87 -7.85 -3.06
N LEU A 91 1.66 -6.64 -2.52
CA LEU A 91 2.74 -5.68 -2.30
C LEU A 91 3.80 -6.23 -1.34
N ALA A 92 3.39 -6.84 -0.22
CA ALA A 92 4.32 -7.43 0.72
C ALA A 92 5.16 -8.55 0.09
N ARG A 93 4.56 -9.36 -0.79
CA ARG A 93 5.29 -10.40 -1.54
C ARG A 93 6.29 -9.79 -2.53
N LEU A 94 5.88 -8.77 -3.29
CA LEU A 94 6.78 -8.03 -4.19
C LEU A 94 7.97 -7.45 -3.41
N LEU A 95 7.71 -6.82 -2.26
CA LEU A 95 8.74 -6.23 -1.42
C LEU A 95 9.71 -7.26 -0.87
N GLU A 96 9.24 -8.47 -0.54
CA GLU A 96 10.10 -9.59 -0.14
C GLU A 96 11.00 -10.07 -1.29
N ASP A 97 10.44 -10.19 -2.50
CA ASP A 97 11.21 -10.57 -3.67
C ASP A 97 12.23 -9.48 -4.03
N PHE A 98 11.85 -8.20 -3.93
CA PHE A 98 12.76 -7.06 -4.09
C PHE A 98 13.87 -7.06 -3.05
N ARG A 99 13.52 -7.24 -1.77
CA ARG A 99 14.48 -7.36 -0.67
C ARG A 99 15.51 -8.45 -0.94
N ARG A 100 15.07 -9.62 -1.41
CA ARG A 100 15.95 -10.74 -1.73
C ARG A 100 16.89 -10.40 -2.88
N GLU A 101 16.37 -9.74 -3.92
CA GLU A 101 17.16 -9.38 -5.11
C GLU A 101 18.22 -8.32 -4.81
N VAL A 102 17.92 -7.35 -3.93
CA VAL A 102 18.92 -6.34 -3.51
C VAL A 102 19.86 -6.83 -2.41
N ASP A 103 19.60 -8.01 -1.84
CA ASP A 103 20.32 -8.62 -0.72
C ASP A 103 20.58 -7.67 0.46
N ALA A 104 19.59 -6.84 0.78
CA ALA A 104 19.72 -5.81 1.82
C ALA A 104 18.35 -5.47 2.44
N PRO A 105 18.28 -5.01 3.69
CA PRO A 105 17.03 -4.55 4.29
C PRO A 105 16.40 -3.41 3.47
N VAL A 106 15.07 -3.40 3.34
CA VAL A 106 14.33 -2.38 2.59
C VAL A 106 13.44 -1.62 3.58
N PHE A 107 13.52 -0.30 3.59
CA PHE A 107 12.82 0.54 4.57
C PHE A 107 11.75 1.38 3.88
N ILE A 108 10.51 1.19 4.35
CA ILE A 108 9.33 1.91 3.85
C ILE A 108 9.21 3.24 4.57
N SER A 109 8.94 4.31 3.82
CA SER A 109 8.74 5.64 4.39
C SER A 109 7.51 5.66 5.30
N ALA A 110 7.50 6.53 6.32
CA ALA A 110 6.24 6.88 6.97
C ALA A 110 5.27 7.44 5.92
N ASN A 111 4.00 7.01 5.97
CA ASN A 111 3.03 7.26 4.91
C ASN A 111 3.43 6.68 3.54
N GLY A 112 4.40 5.77 3.50
CA GLY A 112 4.91 5.20 2.27
C GLY A 112 4.09 4.03 1.76
N GLY A 113 3.30 3.36 2.60
CA GLY A 113 2.45 2.23 2.22
C GLY A 113 1.01 2.64 1.89
N TYR A 114 0.04 1.91 2.42
CA TYR A 114 -1.38 2.17 2.27
C TYR A 114 -1.79 3.53 2.86
N ARG A 115 -2.65 4.24 2.11
CA ARG A 115 -3.31 5.49 2.50
C ARG A 115 -4.79 5.37 2.20
N SER A 116 -5.68 5.80 3.08
CA SER A 116 -7.10 5.69 2.78
C SER A 116 -7.51 6.59 1.60
N PRO A 117 -8.65 6.32 0.93
CA PRO A 117 -9.23 7.24 -0.05
C PRO A 117 -9.55 8.64 0.50
N ALA A 118 -9.67 8.79 1.83
CA ALA A 118 -9.89 10.06 2.51
C ALA A 118 -8.59 10.80 2.88
N HIS A 119 -7.43 10.22 2.62
CA HIS A 119 -6.14 10.85 2.90
C HIS A 119 -5.97 12.13 2.06
N GLN A 120 -5.56 13.24 2.69
CA GLN A 120 -5.54 14.57 2.03
C GLN A 120 -4.60 14.65 0.82
N ILE A 121 -3.58 13.78 0.76
CA ILE A 121 -2.69 13.66 -0.41
C ILE A 121 -3.17 12.55 -1.31
N GLY A 122 -3.59 12.92 -2.51
CA GLY A 122 -4.01 12.04 -3.59
C GLY A 122 -5.40 11.43 -3.39
N GLY A 123 -5.80 11.15 -2.15
CA GLY A 123 -7.10 10.57 -1.81
C GLY A 123 -7.41 9.34 -2.66
N ALA A 124 -8.66 9.21 -3.08
CA ALA A 124 -9.16 8.12 -3.93
C ALA A 124 -8.50 8.02 -5.32
N THR A 125 -7.74 9.02 -5.75
CA THR A 125 -7.03 8.99 -7.05
C THR A 125 -5.62 8.39 -6.93
N SER A 126 -5.14 8.23 -5.69
CA SER A 126 -3.81 7.69 -5.41
C SER A 126 -3.82 6.17 -5.46
N ILE A 127 -2.83 5.59 -6.14
CA ILE A 127 -2.61 4.14 -6.14
C ILE A 127 -2.34 3.57 -4.73
N HIS A 128 -1.84 4.39 -3.79
CA HIS A 128 -1.71 3.98 -2.39
C HIS A 128 -3.06 3.61 -1.75
N ALA A 129 -4.19 4.09 -2.29
CA ALA A 129 -5.54 3.70 -1.85
C ALA A 129 -5.91 2.25 -2.15
N TRP A 130 -5.19 1.59 -3.06
CA TRP A 130 -5.34 0.16 -3.35
C TRP A 130 -4.51 -0.73 -2.42
N GLY A 131 -3.62 -0.15 -1.60
CA GLY A 131 -2.68 -0.91 -0.77
C GLY A 131 -1.62 -1.66 -1.58
N THR A 132 -1.41 -1.26 -2.84
CA THR A 132 -0.53 -1.93 -3.81
C THR A 132 0.72 -1.11 -4.15
N ALA A 133 0.96 -0.01 -3.44
CA ALA A 133 2.09 0.89 -3.65
C ALA A 133 2.92 1.10 -2.38
N ALA A 134 4.23 1.25 -2.56
CA ALA A 134 5.18 1.55 -1.50
C ALA A 134 6.18 2.64 -1.91
N ASN A 135 6.47 3.54 -0.99
CA ASN A 135 7.59 4.47 -1.06
C ASN A 135 8.72 3.97 -0.18
N ILE A 136 9.87 3.71 -0.78
CA ILE A 136 11.08 3.20 -0.13
C ILE A 136 12.08 4.35 -0.03
N TYR A 137 12.50 4.72 1.18
CA TYR A 137 13.49 5.79 1.37
C TYR A 137 14.92 5.26 1.55
N ARG A 138 15.09 3.96 1.84
CA ARG A 138 16.41 3.37 2.09
C ARG A 138 16.47 1.88 1.75
N VAL A 139 17.60 1.45 1.21
CA VAL A 139 17.98 0.04 1.01
C VAL A 139 19.36 -0.19 1.62
N GLY A 140 19.46 -1.09 2.60
CA GLY A 140 20.65 -1.24 3.44
C GLY A 140 21.04 0.10 4.07
N ASP A 141 22.26 0.55 3.78
CA ASP A 141 22.79 1.85 4.22
C ASP A 141 22.61 2.97 3.17
N THR A 142 22.00 2.67 2.02
CA THR A 142 21.83 3.64 0.92
C THR A 142 20.48 4.34 1.01
N PHE A 143 20.49 5.65 1.27
CA PHE A 143 19.31 6.49 1.11
C PHE A 143 18.96 6.66 -0.38
N LEU A 144 17.66 6.67 -0.68
CA LEU A 144 17.14 6.76 -2.05
C LEU A 144 16.71 8.20 -2.35
N ASN A 145 17.67 9.11 -2.45
CA ASN A 145 17.44 10.55 -2.58
C ASN A 145 18.23 11.20 -3.73
N ASP A 146 18.71 10.39 -4.67
CA ASP A 146 19.45 10.84 -5.84
C ASP A 146 19.19 9.94 -7.05
N VAL A 147 19.51 10.44 -8.24
CA VAL A 147 19.27 9.76 -9.52
C VAL A 147 19.98 8.40 -9.64
N ARG A 148 21.17 8.27 -9.03
CA ARG A 148 21.98 7.05 -9.12
C ARG A 148 21.38 5.96 -8.23
N SER A 149 21.07 6.28 -6.98
CA SER A 149 20.48 5.32 -6.03
C SER A 149 19.08 4.90 -6.48
N ILE A 150 18.20 5.86 -6.79
CA ILE A 150 16.84 5.57 -7.26
C ILE A 150 16.88 4.81 -8.60
N GLY A 151 17.73 5.20 -9.55
CA GLY A 151 17.86 4.52 -10.84
C GLY A 151 18.34 3.07 -10.70
N LYS A 152 19.36 2.82 -9.87
CA LYS A 152 19.87 1.46 -9.61
C LYS A 152 18.79 0.55 -9.04
N TYR A 153 18.17 0.95 -7.93
CA TYR A 153 17.20 0.12 -7.23
C TYR A 153 15.87 0.03 -7.98
N GLY A 154 15.50 1.08 -8.72
CA GLY A 154 14.34 1.06 -9.60
C GLY A 154 14.48 0.07 -10.76
N ALA A 155 15.65 -0.02 -11.39
CA ALA A 155 15.91 -1.02 -12.42
C ALA A 155 15.81 -2.45 -11.88
N ILE A 156 16.30 -2.70 -10.67
CA ILE A 156 16.15 -4.00 -10.00
C ILE A 156 14.67 -4.31 -9.76
N ALA A 157 13.92 -3.38 -9.17
CA ALA A 157 12.50 -3.56 -8.89
C ALA A 157 11.68 -3.86 -10.17
N ALA A 158 11.91 -3.09 -11.24
CA ALA A 158 11.26 -3.27 -12.53
C ALA A 158 11.59 -4.62 -13.20
N SER A 159 12.74 -5.22 -12.89
CA SER A 159 13.15 -6.52 -13.44
C SER A 159 12.44 -7.73 -12.80
N LEU A 160 11.79 -7.55 -11.64
CA LEU A 160 11.17 -8.64 -10.89
C LEU A 160 9.94 -9.23 -11.59
N SER A 161 9.16 -8.37 -12.26
CA SER A 161 7.93 -8.78 -12.94
C SER A 161 7.43 -7.67 -13.87
N PRO A 162 6.83 -8.00 -15.03
CA PRO A 162 6.20 -7.02 -15.92
C PRO A 162 5.01 -6.28 -15.28
N ALA A 163 4.47 -6.78 -14.15
CA ALA A 163 3.41 -6.10 -13.41
C ALA A 163 3.92 -4.97 -12.49
N VAL A 164 5.23 -4.86 -12.29
CA VAL A 164 5.82 -3.85 -11.39
C VAL A 164 6.01 -2.55 -12.15
N PHE A 165 5.41 -1.48 -11.64
CA PHE A 165 5.70 -0.14 -12.08
C PHE A 165 6.64 0.56 -11.09
N VAL A 166 7.57 1.34 -11.63
CA VAL A 166 8.50 2.16 -10.87
C VAL A 166 8.43 3.58 -11.40
N ARG A 167 8.22 4.57 -10.53
CA ARG A 167 8.25 5.96 -10.96
C ARG A 167 9.67 6.37 -11.34
N PRO A 168 9.84 7.10 -12.45
CA PRO A 168 11.15 7.62 -12.83
C PRO A 168 11.62 8.71 -11.87
N PHE A 169 12.94 8.90 -11.82
CA PHE A 169 13.54 9.98 -11.04
C PHE A 169 13.17 11.36 -11.62
N GLY A 170 12.82 12.31 -10.75
CA GLY A 170 12.68 13.72 -11.11
C GLY A 170 11.66 14.49 -10.29
N LEU A 171 11.33 15.70 -10.75
CA LEU A 171 10.49 16.68 -10.05
C LEU A 171 9.11 16.86 -10.70
N GLU A 172 8.89 16.28 -11.87
CA GLU A 172 7.64 16.44 -12.60
C GLU A 172 6.55 15.52 -12.04
N ARG A 173 5.30 15.78 -12.44
CA ARG A 173 4.16 14.96 -12.04
C ARG A 173 4.39 13.51 -12.48
N GLY A 174 4.28 12.58 -11.52
CA GLY A 174 4.52 11.15 -11.76
C GLY A 174 5.97 10.71 -11.55
N GLN A 175 6.87 11.63 -11.20
CA GLN A 175 8.27 11.36 -10.85
C GLN A 175 8.49 11.44 -9.33
N THR A 176 9.62 10.93 -8.85
CA THR A 176 10.06 11.06 -7.45
C THR A 176 11.56 11.35 -7.37
N ASN A 177 12.02 12.08 -6.38
CA ASN A 177 13.45 12.42 -6.22
C ASN A 177 14.02 12.19 -4.80
N ASP A 178 13.17 11.82 -3.86
CA ASP A 178 13.50 11.62 -2.44
C ASP A 178 13.10 10.23 -1.91
N HIS A 179 12.56 9.38 -2.79
CA HIS A 179 12.26 7.97 -2.53
C HIS A 179 12.11 7.20 -3.86
N LEU A 180 12.20 5.87 -3.77
CA LEU A 180 11.77 4.97 -4.82
C LEU A 180 10.29 4.62 -4.62
N HIS A 181 9.44 4.93 -5.60
CA HIS A 181 8.06 4.48 -5.63
C HIS A 181 7.94 3.21 -6.45
N ILE A 182 7.36 2.17 -5.87
CA ILE A 182 7.00 0.93 -6.56
C ILE A 182 5.51 0.66 -6.39
N ASP A 183 4.85 0.13 -7.42
CA ASP A 183 3.46 -0.30 -7.32
C ASP A 183 3.12 -1.46 -8.28
N LEU A 184 1.97 -2.08 -8.02
CA LEU A 184 1.38 -3.17 -8.81
C LEU A 184 0.12 -2.73 -9.58
N GLY A 185 -0.06 -1.43 -9.82
CA GLY A 185 -1.30 -0.91 -10.39
C GLY A 185 -2.50 -0.98 -9.43
N PHE A 186 -3.70 -0.89 -10.00
CA PHE A 186 -4.99 -0.85 -9.31
C PHE A 186 -5.52 -2.25 -8.96
N ALA A 187 -4.63 -3.17 -8.56
CA ALA A 187 -5.02 -4.54 -8.23
C ALA A 187 -5.91 -4.59 -6.98
N SER A 188 -6.99 -5.38 -7.04
CA SER A 188 -7.86 -5.71 -5.91
C SER A 188 -7.78 -7.21 -5.62
N LEU A 189 -8.14 -7.60 -4.39
CA LEU A 189 -8.17 -9.00 -3.98
C LEU A 189 -9.46 -9.29 -3.24
N THR A 190 -10.20 -10.28 -3.75
CA THR A 190 -11.39 -10.86 -3.09
C THR A 190 -10.95 -12.10 -2.30
N PRO A 191 -11.06 -12.08 -0.96
CA PRO A 191 -10.76 -13.24 -0.13
C PRO A 191 -11.64 -14.44 -0.49
N ARG A 192 -11.12 -15.67 -0.32
CA ARG A 192 -11.84 -16.91 -0.70
C ARG A 192 -13.16 -17.09 0.03
N GLU A 193 -13.27 -16.53 1.23
CA GLU A 193 -14.43 -16.60 2.10
C GLU A 193 -15.47 -15.50 1.77
N CYS A 194 -15.19 -14.66 0.77
CA CYS A 194 -16.02 -13.54 0.35
C CYS A 194 -16.54 -13.73 -1.07
N SER A 195 -17.65 -13.05 -1.39
CA SER A 195 -18.29 -13.07 -2.70
C SER A 195 -18.28 -11.66 -3.30
N ASP A 196 -17.86 -11.56 -4.56
CA ASP A 196 -18.01 -10.33 -5.35
C ASP A 196 -19.46 -10.07 -5.74
N ALA A 197 -20.26 -11.13 -5.89
CA ALA A 197 -21.70 -11.02 -6.06
C ALA A 197 -22.30 -10.51 -4.74
N SER A 198 -22.89 -9.32 -4.83
CA SER A 198 -23.63 -8.63 -3.77
C SER A 198 -24.77 -9.48 -3.21
#